data_AF-A0A9R1B593-F1
#
_entry.id   AF-A0A9R1B593-F1
#
_cell.length_a   1.000
_cell.length_b   1.000
_cell.length_c   1.000
_cell.angle_alpha   90.00
_cell.angle_beta   90.00
_cell.angle_gamma   90.00
#
_symmetry.space_group_name_H-M   'P 1'
#
loop_
_entity.id
_entity.type
_entity.pdbx_description
1 polymer ?
#
loop_
_entity_poly.entity_id
_entity_poly.type
_entity_poly.pdbx_seq_one_letter_code
_entity_poly.pdbx_strand_id
1 'polypeptide(L)'
;MEAVEDATTLEAAIGWLADTILANLPAGGKLDSWIRQAGLGNDIGKLKTEVEAVEMVISAVQGRAAGNKPLARSLAAVKELLYHADDVVDELDCYRLQQQELQPGNFGIC
;
A
#
# COMPACT_ATOMS: atom_id res chain seq x y z
N MET A 1 -7.94 27.69 3.13
CA MET A 1 -9.04 27.31 2.22
C MET A 1 -8.86 25.81 2.02
N GLU A 2 -9.53 24.99 2.83
CA GLU A 2 -9.47 23.53 2.66
C GLU A 2 -10.16 23.21 1.35
N ALA A 3 -9.40 22.77 0.36
CA ALA A 3 -9.95 22.01 -0.73
C ALA A 3 -10.50 20.75 -0.09
N VAL A 4 -11.80 20.74 0.21
CA VAL A 4 -12.52 19.50 0.45
C VAL A 4 -12.33 18.70 -0.82
N GLU A 5 -11.37 17.77 -0.80
CA GLU A 5 -11.24 16.76 -1.84
C GLU A 5 -12.64 16.18 -2.06
N ASP A 6 -13.06 16.14 -3.32
CA ASP A 6 -14.37 15.61 -3.63
C ASP A 6 -14.42 14.16 -3.12
N ALA A 7 -15.48 13.81 -2.39
CA ALA A 7 -15.61 12.51 -1.75
C ALA A 7 -15.46 11.35 -2.75
N THR A 8 -15.84 11.57 -4.02
CA THR A 8 -15.65 10.59 -5.10
C THR A 8 -14.19 10.46 -5.53
N THR A 9 -13.42 11.56 -5.49
CA THR A 9 -11.97 11.54 -5.78
C THR A 9 -11.21 10.84 -4.67
N LEU A 10 -11.64 11.04 -3.42
CA LEU A 10 -11.08 10.37 -2.25
C LEU A 10 -11.34 8.87 -2.27
N GLU A 11 -12.58 8.44 -2.52
CA GLU A 11 -12.93 7.01 -2.67
C GLU A 11 -12.12 6.35 -3.80
N ALA A 12 -11.96 7.03 -4.95
CA ALA A 12 -11.16 6.53 -6.07
C ALA A 12 -9.67 6.41 -5.72
N ALA A 13 -9.10 7.40 -5.01
CA ALA A 13 -7.71 7.37 -4.58
C ALA A 13 -7.43 6.23 -3.60
N ILE A 14 -8.32 5.99 -2.63
CA ILE A 14 -8.17 4.88 -1.68
C ILE A 14 -8.23 3.53 -2.41
N GLY A 15 -9.16 3.37 -3.35
CA GLY A 15 -9.24 2.15 -4.18
C GLY A 15 -7.96 1.92 -5.00
N TRP A 16 -7.42 2.97 -5.62
CA TRP A 16 -6.19 2.87 -6.40
C TRP A 16 -4.95 2.54 -5.55
N LEU A 17 -4.84 3.13 -4.36
CA LEU A 17 -3.73 2.83 -3.44
C LEU A 17 -3.80 1.39 -2.93
N ALA A 18 -4.99 0.92 -2.56
CA ALA A 18 -5.18 -0.44 -2.09
C ALA A 18 -4.78 -1.47 -3.17
N ASP A 19 -5.20 -1.26 -4.42
CA ASP A 19 -4.83 -2.11 -5.56
C ASP A 19 -3.31 -2.09 -5.78
N THR A 20 -2.68 -0.92 -5.78
CA THR A 20 -1.23 -0.76 -5.96
C THR A 20 -0.43 -1.53 -4.89
N ILE A 21 -0.80 -1.38 -3.62
CA ILE A 21 -0.13 -2.07 -2.51
C ILE A 21 -0.27 -3.60 -2.64
N LEU A 22 -1.46 -4.09 -2.97
CA LEU A 22 -1.71 -5.52 -3.14
C LEU A 22 -0.98 -6.08 -4.38
N ALA A 23 -0.90 -5.31 -5.45
CA ALA A 23 -0.20 -5.66 -6.68
C ALA A 23 1.32 -5.74 -6.49
N ASN A 24 1.89 -4.91 -5.60
CA ASN A 24 3.30 -4.94 -5.25
C ASN A 24 3.67 -6.11 -4.31
N LEU A 25 2.70 -6.68 -3.61
CA LEU A 25 2.92 -7.78 -2.67
C LEU A 25 2.33 -9.12 -3.16
N PRO A 26 2.54 -9.60 -4.39
CA PRO A 26 1.93 -10.86 -4.81
C PRO A 26 2.54 -12.04 -4.05
N ALA A 27 1.69 -12.98 -3.61
CA ALA A 27 2.13 -14.19 -2.93
C ALA A 27 3.09 -14.99 -3.83
N GLY A 28 4.27 -15.35 -3.32
CA GLY A 28 5.29 -16.06 -4.11
C GLY A 28 6.08 -15.18 -5.08
N GLY A 29 5.90 -13.85 -5.07
CA GLY A 29 6.74 -12.91 -5.79
C GLY A 29 8.17 -12.82 -5.21
N LYS A 30 9.09 -12.19 -5.95
CA LYS A 30 10.46 -11.94 -5.47
C LYS A 30 10.49 -11.12 -4.18
N LEU A 31 9.59 -10.13 -4.07
CA LEU A 31 9.43 -9.33 -2.87
C LEU A 31 8.92 -10.17 -1.69
N ASP A 32 7.88 -11.00 -1.87
CA ASP A 32 7.34 -11.88 -0.83
C ASP A 32 8.39 -12.87 -0.30
N SER A 33 9.18 -13.47 -1.19
CA SER A 33 10.28 -14.37 -0.80
C SER A 33 11.35 -13.63 0.01
N TRP A 34 11.72 -12.43 -0.40
CA TRP A 34 12.71 -11.62 0.33
C TRP A 34 12.19 -11.16 1.69
N ILE A 35 10.94 -10.70 1.75
CA ILE A 35 10.26 -10.29 2.99
C ILE A 35 10.24 -11.44 4.02
N ARG A 36 9.97 -12.68 3.56
CA ARG A 36 10.04 -13.87 4.41
C ARG A 36 11.45 -14.14 4.91
N GLN A 37 12.47 -14.00 4.06
CA GLN A 37 13.87 -14.15 4.45
C GLN A 37 14.33 -13.07 5.43
N ALA A 38 13.82 -11.84 5.29
CA ALA A 38 14.07 -10.72 6.20
C ALA A 38 13.32 -10.84 7.54
N GLY A 39 12.46 -11.85 7.72
CA GLY A 39 11.68 -12.05 8.95
C GLY A 39 10.44 -11.15 9.08
N LEU A 40 10.10 -10.40 8.02
CA LEU A 40 9.00 -9.43 8.00
C LEU A 40 7.66 -10.02 7.51
N GLY A 41 7.63 -11.32 7.17
CA GLY A 41 6.46 -11.97 6.55
C GLY A 41 5.17 -11.88 7.38
N ASN A 42 5.26 -11.90 8.71
CA ASN A 42 4.09 -11.75 9.57
C ASN A 42 3.50 -10.33 9.50
N ASP A 43 4.35 -9.31 9.55
CA ASP A 43 3.91 -7.92 9.59
C ASP A 43 3.35 -7.48 8.23
N ILE A 44 3.96 -7.95 7.14
CA ILE A 44 3.45 -7.74 5.79
C ILE A 44 2.16 -8.54 5.53
N GLY A 45 2.02 -9.73 6.12
CA GLY A 45 0.76 -10.48 6.08
C GLY A 45 -0.39 -9.73 6.76
N LYS A 46 -0.12 -9.07 7.90
CA LYS A 46 -1.10 -8.19 8.56
C LYS A 46 -1.43 -6.98 7.69
N LEU A 47 -0.42 -6.31 7.13
CA LEU A 47 -0.62 -5.17 6.24
C LEU A 47 -1.58 -5.51 5.09
N LYS A 48 -1.36 -6.64 4.41
CA LYS A 48 -2.26 -7.12 3.36
C LYS A 48 -3.69 -7.30 3.84
N THR A 49 -3.87 -7.96 4.99
CA THR A 49 -5.21 -8.21 5.54
C THR A 49 -5.94 -6.90 5.84
N GLU A 50 -5.23 -5.89 6.35
CA GLU A 50 -5.78 -4.55 6.60
C GLU A 50 -6.14 -3.83 5.29
N VAL A 51 -5.30 -3.92 4.25
CA VAL A 51 -5.57 -3.30 2.93
C VAL A 51 -6.77 -3.97 2.25
N GLU A 52 -6.88 -5.30 2.29
CA GLU A 52 -8.07 -6.04 1.83
C GLU A 52 -9.34 -5.63 2.60
N ALA A 53 -9.22 -5.38 3.91
CA ALA A 53 -10.32 -4.86 4.70
C ALA A 53 -10.74 -3.45 4.28
N VAL A 54 -9.78 -2.60 3.92
CA VAL A 54 -10.05 -1.26 3.38
C VAL A 54 -10.79 -1.34 2.04
N GLU A 55 -10.42 -2.24 1.13
CA GLU A 55 -11.17 -2.44 -0.14
C GLU A 55 -12.64 -2.81 0.10
N MET A 56 -12.89 -3.71 1.07
CA MET A 56 -14.25 -4.08 1.46
C MET A 56 -15.02 -2.89 2.04
N VAL A 57 -14.37 -2.09 2.90
CA VAL A 57 -14.99 -0.90 3.49
C VAL A 57 -15.31 0.15 2.42
N ILE A 58 -14.40 0.42 1.48
CA ILE A 58 -14.63 1.37 0.39
C ILE A 58 -15.77 0.90 -0.50
N SER A 59 -15.83 -0.38 -0.85
CA SER A 59 -16.93 -0.95 -1.61
C SER A 59 -18.29 -0.76 -0.90
N ALA A 60 -18.31 -0.84 0.43
CA ALA A 60 -19.53 -0.67 1.23
C ALA A 60 -19.96 0.80 1.43
N VAL A 61 -19.01 1.73 1.34
CA VAL A 61 -19.26 3.17 1.55
C VAL A 61 -19.31 3.99 0.27
N GLN A 62 -19.01 3.38 -0.88
CA GLN A 62 -18.94 4.03 -2.19
C GLN A 62 -20.19 4.88 -2.48
N GLY A 63 -19.98 6.17 -2.79
CA GLY A 63 -21.05 7.13 -3.07
C GLY A 63 -21.82 7.60 -1.84
N ARG A 64 -21.55 7.08 -0.64
CA ARG A 64 -22.20 7.47 0.63
C ARG A 64 -21.43 8.57 1.35
N ALA A 65 -20.17 8.80 0.97
CA ALA A 65 -19.36 9.89 1.49
C ALA A 65 -19.83 11.26 0.99
N ALA A 66 -20.47 11.32 -0.19
CA ALA A 66 -21.10 12.51 -0.73
C ALA A 66 -22.27 12.96 0.16
N GLY A 67 -22.01 13.93 1.06
CA GLY A 67 -22.98 14.48 2.01
C GLY A 67 -22.79 14.02 3.46
N ASN A 68 -21.86 13.09 3.73
CA ASN A 68 -21.55 12.62 5.08
C ASN A 68 -20.16 13.11 5.52
N LYS A 69 -20.11 14.30 6.14
CA LYS A 69 -18.84 14.94 6.56
C LYS A 69 -18.00 14.07 7.52
N PRO A 70 -18.56 13.41 8.54
CA PRO A 70 -17.81 12.46 9.36
C PRO A 70 -17.18 11.33 8.55
N LEU A 71 -17.94 10.72 7.64
CA LEU A 71 -17.44 9.64 6.77
C LEU A 71 -16.32 10.13 5.84
N ALA A 72 -16.47 11.30 5.22
CA ALA A 72 -15.43 11.88 4.38
C ALA A 72 -14.12 12.12 5.15
N ARG A 73 -14.19 12.56 6.42
CA ARG A 73 -12.99 12.70 7.27
C ARG A 73 -12.35 11.36 7.62
N SER A 74 -13.15 10.34 7.92
CA SER A 74 -12.65 8.99 8.16
C SER A 74 -11.96 8.42 6.92
N LEU A 75 -12.54 8.64 5.73
CA LEU A 75 -11.92 8.24 4.47
C LEU A 75 -10.61 8.98 4.20
N ALA A 76 -10.53 10.27 4.53
CA ALA A 76 -9.29 11.02 4.38
C ALA A 76 -8.18 10.43 5.26
N ALA A 77 -8.50 10.06 6.50
CA ALA A 77 -7.53 9.39 7.38
C ALA A 77 -7.11 8.00 6.84
N VAL A 78 -8.03 7.24 6.26
CA VAL A 78 -7.71 5.95 5.60
C VAL A 78 -6.78 6.16 4.41
N LYS A 79 -7.02 7.19 3.59
CA LYS A 79 -6.13 7.54 2.46
C LYS A 79 -4.70 7.80 2.93
N GLU A 80 -4.52 8.61 3.98
CA GLU A 80 -3.18 8.88 4.53
C GLU A 80 -2.51 7.61 5.08
N LEU A 81 -3.26 6.71 5.72
CA LEU A 81 -2.72 5.42 6.16
C LEU A 81 -2.29 4.54 4.98
N LEU A 82 -3.04 4.55 3.88
CA LEU A 82 -2.65 3.83 2.67
C LEU A 82 -1.42 4.45 1.99
N TYR A 83 -1.26 5.78 1.99
CA TYR A 83 -0.03 6.40 1.51
C TYR A 83 1.19 5.93 2.31
N HIS A 84 1.09 5.89 3.63
CA HIS A 84 2.17 5.36 4.46
C HIS A 84 2.44 3.87 4.20
N ALA A 85 1.40 3.08 3.91
CA ALA A 85 1.56 1.68 3.55
C ALA A 85 2.26 1.49 2.20
N ASP A 86 1.89 2.29 1.19
CA ASP A 86 2.50 2.29 -0.14
C ASP A 86 3.99 2.68 -0.05
N ASP A 87 4.31 3.76 0.66
CA ASP A 87 5.69 4.20 0.91
C ASP A 87 6.55 3.10 1.54
N VAL A 88 6.02 2.39 2.56
CA VAL A 88 6.74 1.29 3.21
C VAL A 88 6.96 0.12 2.26
N VAL A 89 5.99 -0.20 1.40
CA VAL A 89 6.13 -1.29 0.42
C VAL A 89 7.17 -0.94 -0.64
N ASP A 90 7.18 0.30 -1.12
CA ASP A 90 8.17 0.81 -2.07
C ASP A 90 9.59 0.82 -1.46
N GLU A 91 9.73 1.22 -0.20
CA GLU A 91 11.01 1.17 0.52
C GLU A 91 11.52 -0.27 0.67
N LEU A 92 10.64 -1.23 0.96
CA LEU A 92 11.01 -2.65 1.05
C LEU A 92 11.47 -3.20 -0.31
N ASP A 93 10.81 -2.82 -1.41
CA ASP A 93 11.24 -3.20 -2.75
C ASP A 93 12.60 -2.59 -3.09
N CYS A 94 12.82 -1.33 -2.70
CA CYS A 94 14.10 -0.64 -2.83
C CYS A 94 15.22 -1.38 -2.07
N TYR A 95 14.99 -1.75 -0.81
CA TYR A 95 15.97 -2.52 -0.01
C TYR A 95 16.27 -3.88 -0.62
N ARG A 96 15.26 -4.58 -1.14
CA ARG A 96 15.46 -5.84 -1.86
C ARG A 96 16.37 -5.64 -3.07
N LEU A 97 16.09 -4.63 -3.90
CA LEU A 97 16.91 -4.32 -5.08
C LEU A 97 18.34 -3.97 -4.68
N GLN A 98 18.53 -3.12 -3.67
CA GLN A 98 19.85 -2.76 -3.18
C GLN A 98 20.64 -3.98 -2.67
N GLN A 99 20.00 -4.89 -1.94
CA GLN A 99 20.65 -6.13 -1.50
C GLN A 99 21.02 -7.06 -2.66
N GLN A 100 20.24 -7.06 -3.75
CA GLN A 100 20.55 -7.85 -4.94
C GLN A 100 21.78 -7.29 -5.68
N GLU A 101 21.89 -5.96 -5.78
CA GLU A 101 23.03 -5.30 -6.43
C GLU A 101 24.32 -5.34 -5.59
N LEU A 102 24.22 -5.46 -4.27
CA LEU A 102 25.37 -5.56 -3.35
C LEU A 102 25.88 -6.99 -3.13
N GLN A 103 25.29 -8.03 -3.75
CA GLN A 103 25.87 -9.37 -3.68
C GLN A 103 27.18 -9.43 -4.48
N PRO A 104 28.27 -10.00 -3.92
CA PRO A 104 29.57 -10.04 -4.56
C PRO A 104 29.57 -11.12 -5.65
N GLY A 105 28.98 -10.77 -6.80
CA GLY A 105 28.93 -11.61 -8.00
C GLY A 105 28.81 -10.81 -9.29
N ASN A 106 28.55 -9.50 -9.21
CA ASN A 106 28.47 -8.61 -10.36
C ASN A 106 29.45 -7.43 -10.25
N PHE A 107 30.69 -7.70 -9.81
CA PHE A 107 31.80 -6.82 -10.19
C PHE A 107 32.08 -7.08 -11.67
N GLY A 108 31.31 -6.39 -12.52
CA GLY A 108 31.66 -6.18 -13.90
C GLY A 108 33.11 -5.70 -13.95
N ILE A 109 33.94 -6.51 -14.60
CA ILE A 109 35.32 -6.20 -14.91
C ILE A 109 35.36 -4.80 -15.52
N CYS A 110 36.08 -3.89 -14.87
CA CYS A 110 36.70 -2.73 -15.47
C CYS A 110 38.18 -2.80 -15.13
#